data_AF-A0A258C4C3-F1
#
_entry.id   AF-A0A258C4C3-F1
#
_cell.length_a   1.000
_cell.length_b   1.000
_cell.length_c   1.000
_cell.angle_alpha   90.00
_cell.angle_beta   90.00
_cell.angle_gamma   90.00
#
_symmetry.space_group_name_H-M   'P 1'
#
loop_
_entity.id
_entity.type
_entity.pdbx_description
1 polymer ?
#
loop_
_entity_poly.entity_id
_entity_poly.type
_entity_poly.pdbx_seq_one_letter_code
_entity_poly.pdbx_strand_id
1 'polypeptide(L)' 'MKKLLALVVVSSLFLVGCAPEVGSKKWCEAMEKKPKGDWTANEAADFAKHCLFKVEE' A
#
# COMPACT_ATOMS: atom_id res chain seq x y z
N MET A 1 16.25 25.69 -17.32
CA MET A 1 15.49 25.69 -16.04
C MET A 1 14.00 25.35 -16.22
N LYS A 2 13.20 26.11 -16.98
CA LYS A 2 11.75 25.86 -17.13
C LYS A 2 11.38 24.48 -17.73
N LYS A 3 12.17 24.00 -18.70
CA LYS A 3 11.99 22.66 -19.30
C LYS A 3 12.38 21.50 -18.37
N LEU A 4 13.29 21.74 -17.42
CA LEU A 4 13.70 20.76 -16.42
C LEU A 4 12.64 20.62 -15.32
N LEU A 5 12.05 21.75 -14.89
CA LEU A 5 10.93 21.74 -13.95
C LEU A 5 9.71 20.99 -14.51
N ALA A 6 9.39 21.18 -15.80
CA ALA A 6 8.31 20.44 -16.46
C ALA A 6 8.56 18.92 -16.49
N LEU A 7 9.80 18.48 -16.71
CA LEU A 7 10.15 17.06 -16.76
C LEU A 7 9.99 16.36 -15.40
N VAL A 8 10.36 17.04 -14.31
CA VAL A 8 10.23 16.51 -12.94
C VAL A 8 8.77 16.32 -12.56
N VAL A 9 7.91 17.29 -12.89
CA VAL A 9 6.46 17.22 -12.59
C VAL A 9 5.78 16.11 -13.38
N VAL A 10 6.16 15.92 -14.66
CA VAL A 10 5.61 14.82 -15.49
C VAL A 10 6.07 13.46 -14.97
N SER A 11 7.30 13.33 -14.49
CA SER A 11 7.81 12.06 -13.96
C SER A 11 7.11 11.62 -12.66
N SER A 12 6.69 12.55 -11.79
CA SER A 12 5.99 12.21 -10.54
C SER A 12 4.58 11.63 -10.75
N LEU A 13 3.95 11.91 -11.89
CA LEU A 13 2.61 11.41 -12.22
C LEU A 13 2.60 9.90 -12.56
N PHE A 14 3.76 9.29 -12.83
CA PHE A 14 3.87 7.86 -13.13
C PHE A 14 4.09 6.98 -11.88
N LEU A 15 4.20 7.57 -10.69
CA LEU A 15 4.44 6.85 -9.43
C LEU A 15 3.16 6.44 -8.68
N VAL A 16 1.97 6.64 -9.26
CA VAL A 16 0.72 6.05 -8.76
C VAL A 16 0.69 4.55 -9.10
N GLY A 17 1.56 3.79 -8.45
CA GLY A 17 1.55 2.34 -8.52
C GLY A 17 0.29 1.78 -7.87
N CYS A 18 -0.27 0.71 -8.45
CA CYS A 18 -1.40 -0.03 -7.89
C CYS A 18 -1.00 -0.67 -6.55
N ALA A 19 -1.24 0.03 -5.44
CA ALA A 19 -1.29 -0.63 -4.14
C ALA A 19 -2.48 -1.61 -4.15
N PRO A 20 -2.28 -2.87 -3.71
CA PRO A 20 -3.39 -3.80 -3.61
C PRO A 20 -4.40 -3.28 -2.59
N GLU A 21 -5.68 -3.54 -2.84
CA GLU A 21 -6.78 -3.09 -1.99
C GLU A 21 -6.65 -3.71 -0.58
N VAL A 22 -6.81 -2.88 0.46
CA VAL A 22 -6.70 -3.30 1.86
C VAL A 22 -7.66 -4.46 2.14
N GLY A 23 -7.17 -5.51 2.78
CA GLY A 23 -7.94 -6.73 3.06
C GLY A 23 -8.11 -7.69 1.88
N SER A 24 -7.71 -7.33 0.66
CA SER A 24 -7.68 -8.28 -0.45
C SER A 24 -6.64 -9.38 -0.23
N LYS A 25 -6.82 -10.55 -0.85
CA LYS A 25 -5.84 -11.66 -0.76
C LYS A 25 -4.42 -11.22 -1.12
N LYS A 26 -4.27 -10.42 -2.18
CA LYS A 26 -2.96 -9.90 -2.62
C LYS A 26 -2.36 -8.94 -1.59
N TRP A 27 -3.19 -8.15 -0.92
CA TRP A 27 -2.73 -7.26 0.14
C TRP A 27 -2.32 -8.02 1.39
N CYS A 28 -3.11 -9.01 1.83
CA CYS A 28 -2.74 -9.88 2.95
C CYS A 28 -1.40 -10.59 2.71
N GLU A 29 -1.21 -11.20 1.54
CA GLU A 29 0.06 -11.86 1.16
C GLU A 29 1.24 -10.89 1.10
N ALA A 30 1.02 -9.65 0.69
CA ALA A 30 2.04 -8.61 0.69
C ALA A 30 2.40 -8.17 2.12
N MET A 31 1.39 -8.01 2.98
CA MET A 31 1.56 -7.64 4.38
C MET A 31 2.33 -8.70 5.17
N GLU A 32 2.07 -9.99 4.95
CA GLU A 32 2.82 -11.08 5.59
C GLU A 32 4.33 -11.06 5.28
N LYS A 33 4.70 -10.59 4.08
CA LYS A 33 6.10 -10.46 3.65
C LYS A 33 6.75 -9.17 4.14
N LYS A 34 5.95 -8.16 4.51
CA LYS A 34 6.43 -6.86 5.01
C LYS A 34 6.93 -7.02 6.46
N PRO A 35 8.15 -6.56 6.80
CA PRO A 35 8.64 -6.58 8.18
C PRO A 35 7.65 -5.88 9.13
N LYS A 36 7.29 -6.52 10.25
CA LYS A 36 6.29 -6.00 11.19
C LYS A 36 6.64 -4.64 11.81
N GLY A 37 7.93 -4.30 11.88
CA GLY A 37 8.40 -2.99 12.35
C GLY A 37 8.09 -1.84 11.40
N ASP A 38 7.83 -2.13 10.13
CA ASP A 38 7.47 -1.14 9.11
C ASP A 38 5.94 -0.97 9.00
N TRP A 39 5.17 -1.68 9.83
CA TRP A 39 3.72 -1.59 9.83
C TRP A 39 3.27 -0.33 10.55
N THR A 40 2.31 0.36 9.95
CA THR A 40 1.54 1.37 10.66
C THR A 40 0.53 0.72 11.59
N ALA A 41 0.05 1.45 12.60
CA ALA A 41 -0.99 0.94 13.50
C ALA A 41 -2.28 0.57 12.75
N ASN A 42 -2.64 1.33 11.71
CA ASN A 42 -3.79 1.07 10.84
C ASN A 42 -3.61 -0.22 10.05
N GLU A 43 -2.46 -0.39 9.38
CA GLU A 43 -2.16 -1.63 8.64
C GLU A 43 -2.22 -2.88 9.53
N ALA A 44 -1.73 -2.78 10.76
CA ALA A 44 -1.81 -3.89 11.71
C ALA A 44 -3.26 -4.23 12.11
N ALA A 45 -4.08 -3.21 12.35
CA ALA A 45 -5.48 -3.39 12.68
C ALA A 45 -6.27 -3.97 11.49
N ASP A 46 -6.05 -3.46 10.29
CA ASP A 46 -6.71 -3.89 9.07
C ASP A 46 -6.28 -5.31 8.68
N PHE A 47 -4.99 -5.65 8.84
CA PHE A 47 -4.50 -7.00 8.62
C PHE A 47 -5.14 -8.00 9.59
N ALA A 48 -5.27 -7.65 10.87
CA ALA A 48 -5.96 -8.49 11.84
C ALA A 48 -7.43 -8.69 11.45
N LYS A 49 -8.14 -7.61 11.10
CA LYS A 49 -9.58 -7.63 10.78
C LYS A 49 -9.94 -8.33 9.48
N HIS A 50 -9.07 -8.28 8.47
CA HIS A 50 -9.40 -8.77 7.12
C HIS A 50 -8.65 -10.05 6.76
N CYS A 51 -7.44 -10.26 7.28
CA CYS A 51 -6.57 -11.37 6.88
C CYS A 51 -6.53 -12.49 7.93
N LEU A 52 -6.57 -12.16 9.22
CA LEU A 52 -6.51 -13.17 10.30
C LEU A 52 -7.89 -13.62 10.73
N PHE A 53 -8.72 -12.66 11.11
CA PHE A 53 -10.13 -12.91 11.41
C PHE A 53 -10.86 -12.67 10.11
N LYS A 54 -11.42 -13.70 9.48
CA LYS A 54 -12.35 -13.51 8.35
C LYS A 54 -13.67 -12.97 8.90
N VAL A 55 -13.66 -11.73 9.38
CA VAL A 55 -14.89 -11.02 9.71
C VAL A 55 -15.43 -10.52 8.38
N GLU A 56 -16.20 -11.38 7.72
CA GLU A 56 -17.10 -10.97 6.66
C GLU A 56 -18.14 -10.04 7.33
N GLU A 57 -18.12 -8.75 7.00
CA GLU A 57 -19.31 -7.90 7.14
C GLU A 57 -20.27 -8.15 5.96
#